data_AF-A0A7V8F4K8-F1
#
_entry.id   AF-A0A7V8F4K8-F1
#
_cell.length_a   1.000
_cell.length_b   1.000
_cell.length_c   1.000
_cell.angle_alpha   90.00
_cell.angle_beta   90.00
_cell.angle_gamma   90.00
#
_symmetry.space_group_name_H-M   'P 1'
#
loop_
_entity.id
_entity.type
_entity.pdbx_description
1 polymer ?
#
loop_
_entity_poly.entity_id
_entity_poly.type
_entity_poly.pdbx_seq_one_letter_code
_entity_poly.pdbx_strand_id
1 'polypeptide(L)'
;MSEAANGAVTVRVRISAAIDNEYANRAPDFLPLDKLDIGVCELTLAEAREVLADAEFNADIKGGPEEMPGGTRRAYAALVKQLCKAIAAAEVKASSKEKPTVTQVRAAGPDHQVVTVVGGRGTYRRQPCSDCPWRVDAVDEFPAEAFRHSAGVAYDMSQHTFACHQSGQKRPAVCAGFLLRGGAHNLAVRLGYRSGRFGDDVTDGGVELHESYRAMAIANGVDPSDPVLAPCRD
;
A
#
# COMPACT_ATOMS: atom_id res chain seq x y z
N MET A 1 -10.32 21.75 -16.94
CA MET A 1 -9.13 21.04 -17.46
C MET A 1 -7.94 21.47 -16.63
N SER A 2 -7.52 20.63 -15.69
CA SER A 2 -6.39 20.88 -14.80
C SER A 2 -5.62 19.57 -14.70
N GLU A 3 -4.75 19.31 -15.69
CA GLU A 3 -3.63 18.40 -15.50
C GLU A 3 -2.72 19.02 -14.44
N ALA A 4 -3.02 18.75 -13.17
CA ALA A 4 -2.09 19.01 -12.11
C ALA A 4 -0.82 18.22 -12.43
N ALA A 5 0.31 18.93 -12.50
CA ALA A 5 1.64 18.38 -12.70
C ALA A 5 1.91 17.28 -11.69
N ASN A 6 1.52 16.06 -12.04
CA ASN A 6 1.80 14.87 -11.27
C ASN A 6 3.24 14.53 -11.60
N GLY A 7 4.18 15.14 -10.87
CA GLY A 7 5.62 15.01 -11.12
C GLY A 7 5.96 13.55 -11.33
N ALA A 8 6.31 13.20 -12.57
CA ALA A 8 6.46 11.82 -13.01
C ALA A 8 7.43 11.12 -12.06
N VAL A 9 7.02 9.98 -11.52
CA VAL A 9 7.89 9.22 -10.62
C VAL A 9 9.06 8.70 -11.43
N THR A 10 10.28 9.10 -11.03
CA THR A 10 11.52 8.67 -11.66
C THR A 10 12.23 7.60 -10.82
N VAL A 11 13.02 6.78 -11.50
CA VAL A 11 13.92 5.78 -10.93
C VAL A 11 15.36 6.11 -11.28
N ARG A 12 16.28 5.74 -10.40
CA ARG A 12 17.73 5.86 -10.62
C ARG A 12 18.32 4.49 -10.90
N VAL A 13 18.97 4.36 -12.05
CA VAL A 13 19.65 3.12 -12.46
C VAL A 13 21.09 3.41 -12.83
N ARG A 14 21.95 2.39 -12.81
CA ARG A 14 23.37 2.53 -13.12
C ARG A 14 23.66 1.76 -14.40
N ILE A 15 24.03 2.47 -15.45
CA ILE A 15 24.47 1.90 -16.71
C ILE A 15 25.98 1.62 -16.61
N SER A 16 26.37 0.39 -16.93
CA SER A 16 27.78 0.00 -16.98
C SER A 16 28.37 0.31 -18.36
N ALA A 17 29.70 0.44 -18.44
CA ALA A 17 30.40 0.62 -19.73
C ALA A 17 30.06 -0.46 -20.76
N ALA A 18 29.80 -1.70 -20.34
CA ALA A 18 29.42 -2.78 -21.24
C ALA A 18 28.04 -2.56 -21.89
N ILE A 19 27.09 -2.00 -21.13
CA ILE A 19 25.75 -1.69 -21.64
C ILE A 19 25.78 -0.43 -22.50
N ASP A 20 26.49 0.60 -22.03
CA ASP A 20 26.68 1.86 -22.77
C ASP A 20 27.25 1.62 -24.17
N ASN A 21 28.35 0.85 -24.27
CA ASN A 21 28.94 0.47 -25.56
C ASN A 21 27.96 -0.34 -26.42
N GLU A 22 27.19 -1.25 -25.82
CA GLU A 22 26.22 -2.06 -26.56
C GLU A 22 25.08 -1.22 -27.12
N TYR A 23 24.57 -0.26 -26.35
CA TYR A 23 23.54 0.68 -26.78
C TYR A 23 24.06 1.63 -27.86
N ALA A 24 25.31 2.10 -27.76
CA ALA A 24 25.93 2.88 -28.81
C ALA A 24 26.07 2.11 -30.14
N ASN A 25 26.36 0.80 -30.07
CA ASN A 25 26.52 -0.05 -31.26
C ASN A 25 25.18 -0.42 -31.90
N ARG A 26 24.18 -0.78 -31.08
CA ARG A 26 22.90 -1.33 -31.56
C ARG A 26 21.85 -0.25 -31.82
N ALA A 27 21.96 0.90 -31.13
CA ALA A 27 21.10 2.07 -31.24
C ALA A 27 19.59 1.76 -31.35
N PRO A 28 18.98 1.09 -30.34
CA PRO A 28 17.56 0.78 -30.38
C PRO A 28 16.67 2.04 -30.36
N ASP A 29 15.91 2.26 -31.44
CA ASP A 29 15.07 3.45 -31.64
C ASP A 29 13.96 3.65 -30.59
N PHE A 30 13.61 2.60 -29.84
CA PHE A 30 12.56 2.61 -28.83
C PHE A 30 13.06 2.91 -27.42
N LEU A 31 14.38 3.03 -27.21
CA LEU A 31 14.95 3.38 -25.91
C LEU A 31 15.29 4.88 -25.85
N PRO A 32 15.23 5.50 -24.66
CA PRO A 32 15.65 6.88 -24.45
C PRO A 32 17.18 6.99 -24.41
N LEU A 33 17.84 6.73 -25.54
CA LEU A 33 19.30 6.64 -25.63
C LEU A 33 20.01 7.93 -25.22
N ASP A 34 19.36 9.08 -25.39
CA ASP A 34 19.84 10.39 -24.92
C ASP A 34 19.97 10.49 -23.38
N LYS A 35 19.45 9.50 -22.64
CA LYS A 35 19.48 9.43 -21.18
C LYS A 35 20.27 8.24 -20.64
N LEU A 36 20.75 7.35 -21.51
CA LEU A 36 21.34 6.07 -21.13
C LEU A 36 22.86 6.04 -21.30
N ASP A 37 23.53 7.06 -20.75
CA ASP A 37 24.99 7.11 -20.70
C ASP A 37 25.56 6.28 -19.53
N ILE A 38 26.82 5.89 -19.65
CA ILE A 38 27.59 5.30 -18.54
C ILE A 38 27.46 6.12 -17.24
N GLY A 39 27.16 5.43 -16.13
CA GLY A 39 27.00 6.07 -14.82
C GLY A 39 25.59 5.93 -14.29
N VAL A 40 25.11 6.91 -13.51
CA VAL A 40 23.78 6.87 -12.90
C VAL A 40 22.82 7.73 -13.71
N CYS A 41 21.79 7.10 -14.25
CA CYS A 41 20.76 7.72 -15.07
C CYS A 41 19.44 7.85 -14.30
N GLU A 42 18.67 8.86 -14.65
CA GLU A 42 17.29 9.04 -14.19
C GLU A 42 16.32 8.75 -15.32
N LEU A 43 15.40 7.82 -15.07
CA LEU A 43 14.38 7.41 -16.03
C LEU A 43 13.00 7.60 -15.41
N THR A 44 12.00 7.94 -16.23
CA THR A 44 10.60 7.78 -15.83
C THR A 44 10.26 6.30 -15.65
N LEU A 45 9.16 6.00 -14.95
CA LEU A 45 8.69 4.61 -14.83
C LEU A 45 8.40 3.93 -16.17
N ALA A 46 7.93 4.68 -17.18
CA ALA A 46 7.66 4.13 -18.51
C ALA A 46 8.98 3.76 -19.22
N GLU A 47 9.91 4.70 -19.29
CA GLU A 47 11.25 4.48 -19.87
C GLU A 47 11.99 3.33 -19.17
N ALA A 48 11.92 3.26 -17.84
CA ALA A 48 12.55 2.16 -17.09
C ALA A 48 11.96 0.79 -17.44
N ARG A 49 10.66 0.71 -17.78
CA ARG A 49 10.04 -0.55 -18.20
C ARG A 49 10.45 -0.95 -19.61
N GLU A 50 10.64 0.01 -20.51
CA GLU A 50 11.17 -0.24 -21.85
C GLU A 50 12.62 -0.77 -21.78
N VAL A 51 13.46 -0.11 -20.97
CA VAL A 51 14.84 -0.58 -20.72
C VAL A 51 14.85 -1.95 -20.04
N LEU A 52 13.91 -2.22 -19.13
CA LEU A 52 13.79 -3.53 -18.48
C LEU A 52 13.46 -4.63 -19.51
N ALA A 53 12.46 -4.40 -20.37
CA ALA A 53 12.06 -5.38 -21.37
C ALA A 53 13.22 -5.71 -22.34
N ASP A 54 13.96 -4.69 -22.77
CA ASP A 54 15.16 -4.87 -23.57
C ASP A 54 16.25 -5.65 -22.81
N ALA A 55 16.50 -5.29 -21.55
CA ALA A 55 17.50 -5.95 -20.73
C ALA A 55 17.15 -7.42 -20.44
N GLU A 56 15.87 -7.75 -20.27
CA GLU A 56 15.39 -9.12 -20.07
C GLU A 56 15.64 -9.98 -21.32
N PHE A 57 15.32 -9.46 -22.50
CA PHE A 57 15.57 -10.15 -23.77
C PHE A 57 17.07 -10.43 -23.96
N ASN A 58 17.92 -9.43 -23.74
CA ASN A 58 19.36 -9.56 -23.92
C ASN A 58 20.03 -10.41 -22.82
N ALA A 59 19.44 -10.47 -21.62
CA ALA A 59 19.92 -11.33 -20.54
C ALA A 59 19.57 -12.82 -20.73
N ASP A 60 18.56 -13.14 -21.54
CA ASP A 60 18.09 -14.51 -21.72
C ASP A 60 19.09 -15.37 -22.52
N ILE A 61 19.46 -16.51 -21.94
CA ILE A 61 20.36 -17.48 -22.57
C ILE A 61 19.68 -18.31 -23.66
N LYS A 62 18.35 -18.47 -23.60
CA LYS A 62 17.60 -19.33 -24.51
C LYS A 62 16.92 -18.55 -25.64
N GLY A 63 16.34 -17.39 -25.32
CA GLY A 63 15.59 -16.56 -26.26
C GLY A 63 16.29 -15.26 -26.69
N GLY A 64 17.42 -14.91 -26.07
CA GLY A 64 18.17 -13.71 -26.41
C GLY A 64 19.11 -13.88 -27.62
N PRO A 65 19.87 -12.83 -27.99
CA PRO A 65 20.79 -12.88 -29.13
C PRO A 65 21.85 -13.97 -28.98
N GLU A 66 22.00 -14.82 -30.00
CA GLU A 66 22.88 -15.99 -29.99
C GLU A 66 24.36 -15.62 -29.78
N GLU A 67 24.80 -14.50 -30.39
CA GLU A 67 26.19 -14.05 -30.39
C GLU A 67 26.56 -13.15 -29.20
N MET A 68 25.68 -12.98 -28.21
CA MET A 68 25.95 -12.05 -27.12
C MET A 68 27.12 -12.55 -26.23
N PRO A 69 28.19 -11.75 -26.05
CA PRO A 69 29.29 -12.12 -25.16
C PRO A 69 28.78 -12.37 -23.73
N GLY A 70 29.28 -13.43 -23.10
CA GLY A 70 28.83 -13.79 -21.74
C GLY A 70 29.06 -12.68 -20.70
N GLY A 71 30.05 -11.80 -20.91
CA GLY A 71 30.25 -10.59 -20.10
C GLY A 71 29.10 -9.59 -20.22
N THR A 72 28.70 -9.27 -21.45
CA THR A 72 27.58 -8.36 -21.78
C THR A 72 26.26 -8.93 -21.26
N ARG A 73 26.01 -10.23 -21.45
CA ARG A 73 24.81 -10.89 -20.93
C ARG A 73 24.70 -10.80 -19.41
N ARG A 74 25.81 -10.97 -18.68
CA ARG A 74 25.85 -10.77 -17.22
C ARG A 74 25.59 -9.32 -16.82
N ALA A 75 26.05 -8.35 -17.61
CA ALA A 75 25.76 -6.94 -17.39
C ALA A 75 24.27 -6.65 -17.54
N TYR A 76 23.60 -7.20 -18.56
CA TYR A 76 22.15 -7.09 -18.73
C TYR A 76 21.39 -7.74 -17.57
N ALA A 77 21.77 -8.95 -17.15
CA ALA A 77 21.15 -9.61 -16.00
C ALA A 77 21.29 -8.80 -14.69
N ALA A 78 22.40 -8.08 -14.52
CA ALA A 78 22.58 -7.16 -13.39
C ALA A 78 21.68 -5.92 -13.51
N LEU A 79 21.56 -5.36 -14.72
CA LEU A 79 20.68 -4.23 -15.02
C LEU A 79 19.20 -4.60 -14.77
N VAL A 80 18.75 -5.78 -15.18
CA VAL A 80 17.41 -6.33 -14.88
C VAL A 80 17.14 -6.31 -13.38
N LYS A 81 18.04 -6.86 -12.57
CA LYS A 81 17.89 -6.87 -11.10
C LYS A 81 17.77 -5.47 -10.52
N GLN A 82 18.56 -4.53 -11.03
CA GLN A 82 18.51 -3.14 -10.59
C GLN A 82 17.18 -2.48 -10.96
N LEU A 83 16.73 -2.63 -12.20
CA LEU A 83 15.49 -2.07 -12.72
C LEU A 83 14.28 -2.63 -11.97
N CYS A 84 14.16 -3.95 -11.81
CA CYS A 84 13.08 -4.57 -11.04
C CYS A 84 12.99 -4.00 -9.62
N LYS A 85 14.14 -3.87 -8.93
CA LYS A 85 14.19 -3.29 -7.58
C LYS A 85 13.78 -1.81 -7.57
N ALA A 86 14.29 -1.03 -8.52
CA ALA A 86 14.04 0.41 -8.58
C ALA A 86 12.59 0.73 -8.96
N ILE A 87 12.02 0.01 -9.94
CA ILE A 87 10.62 0.11 -10.37
C ILE A 87 9.70 -0.26 -9.20
N ALA A 88 9.90 -1.42 -8.56
CA ALA A 88 9.07 -1.81 -7.42
C ALA A 88 9.10 -0.77 -6.28
N ALA A 89 10.28 -0.22 -5.96
CA ALA A 89 10.40 0.82 -4.96
C ALA A 89 9.71 2.13 -5.37
N ALA A 90 9.81 2.52 -6.65
CA ALA A 90 9.14 3.69 -7.18
C ALA A 90 7.62 3.52 -7.24
N GLU A 91 7.10 2.34 -7.55
CA GLU A 91 5.66 2.03 -7.53
C GLU A 91 5.10 2.09 -6.11
N VAL A 92 5.81 1.54 -5.12
CA VAL A 92 5.47 1.71 -3.70
C VAL A 92 5.51 3.19 -3.31
N LYS A 93 6.49 3.95 -3.78
CA LYS A 93 6.59 5.40 -3.52
C LYS A 93 5.47 6.19 -4.21
N ALA A 94 5.05 5.79 -5.40
CA ALA A 94 3.96 6.40 -6.15
C ALA A 94 2.62 6.18 -5.44
N SER A 95 2.33 4.91 -5.11
CA SER A 95 1.12 4.54 -4.36
C SER A 95 1.07 5.20 -2.98
N SER A 96 2.21 5.35 -2.31
CA SER A 96 2.31 6.07 -1.03
C SER A 96 2.20 7.60 -1.14
N LYS A 97 1.95 8.19 -2.31
CA LYS A 97 1.62 9.63 -2.45
C LYS A 97 0.13 9.92 -2.65
N GLU A 98 -0.67 8.92 -3.03
CA GLU A 98 -2.09 9.14 -3.30
C GLU A 98 -2.83 9.54 -2.03
N LYS A 99 -3.88 10.36 -2.11
CA LYS A 99 -4.70 10.67 -0.92
C LYS A 99 -5.64 9.50 -0.63
N PRO A 100 -5.92 9.18 0.64
CA PRO A 100 -6.96 8.20 0.96
C PRO A 100 -8.29 8.66 0.38
N THR A 101 -9.01 7.75 -0.27
CA THR A 101 -10.33 8.01 -0.83
C THR A 101 -11.39 7.53 0.15
N VAL A 102 -12.26 8.45 0.58
CA VAL A 102 -13.47 8.10 1.32
C VAL A 102 -14.46 7.51 0.33
N THR A 103 -14.75 6.22 0.45
CA THR A 103 -15.68 5.53 -0.46
C THR A 103 -17.10 5.51 0.07
N GLN A 104 -17.28 5.67 1.38
CA GLN A 104 -18.59 5.64 2.01
C GLN A 104 -18.59 6.40 3.34
N VAL A 105 -19.66 7.12 3.61
CA VAL A 105 -19.96 7.72 4.92
C VAL A 105 -21.37 7.29 5.32
N ARG A 106 -21.52 6.63 6.47
CA ARG A 106 -22.82 6.23 7.01
C ARG A 106 -23.02 6.84 8.38
N ALA A 107 -24.13 7.53 8.60
CA ALA A 107 -24.52 7.96 9.94
C ALA A 107 -24.76 6.73 10.83
N ALA A 108 -24.52 6.87 12.13
CA ALA A 108 -24.81 5.86 13.13
C ALA A 108 -25.36 6.60 14.36
N GLY A 109 -26.68 6.62 14.51
CA GLY A 109 -27.33 7.52 15.47
C GLY A 109 -27.14 9.02 15.17
N PRO A 110 -27.48 9.91 16.13
CA PRO A 110 -27.49 11.36 15.93
C PRO A 110 -26.09 11.98 15.84
N ASP A 111 -25.12 11.43 16.58
CA ASP A 111 -23.82 12.07 16.82
C ASP A 111 -22.62 11.29 16.26
N HIS A 112 -22.85 10.12 15.64
CA HIS A 112 -21.76 9.28 15.12
C HIS A 112 -21.89 9.00 13.63
N GLN A 113 -20.75 8.69 13.03
CA GLN A 113 -20.66 8.29 11.63
C GLN A 113 -19.49 7.32 11.43
N VAL A 114 -19.66 6.43 10.45
CA VAL A 114 -18.64 5.50 9.99
C VAL A 114 -18.12 5.96 8.64
N VAL A 115 -16.81 6.17 8.55
CA VAL A 115 -16.12 6.61 7.35
C VAL A 115 -15.25 5.48 6.83
N THR A 116 -15.65 4.91 5.69
CA THR A 116 -14.92 3.85 5.00
C THR A 116 -13.92 4.45 4.03
N VAL A 117 -12.68 3.97 4.11
CA VAL A 117 -11.53 4.50 3.36
C VAL A 117 -10.83 3.39 2.60
N VAL A 118 -10.44 3.71 1.36
CA VAL A 118 -9.61 2.84 0.50
C VAL A 118 -8.37 3.61 0.04
N GLY A 119 -7.23 2.91 0.00
CA GLY A 119 -5.99 3.40 -0.62
C GLY A 119 -5.31 4.57 0.10
N GLY A 120 -4.38 5.21 -0.63
CA GLY A 120 -3.68 6.45 -0.29
C GLY A 120 -2.72 6.44 0.92
N ARG A 121 -2.12 7.60 1.22
CA ARG A 121 -1.21 7.88 2.33
C ARG A 121 -1.97 8.46 3.53
N GLY A 122 -3.05 7.78 3.92
CA GLY A 122 -3.69 8.09 5.19
C GLY A 122 -2.70 7.84 6.33
N THR A 123 -2.66 8.73 7.32
CA THR A 123 -1.94 8.49 8.57
C THR A 123 -2.57 7.32 9.32
N TYR A 124 -1.94 6.82 10.36
CA TYR A 124 -2.55 5.89 11.31
C TYR A 124 -2.33 6.40 12.73
N ARG A 125 -3.18 5.97 13.65
CA ARG A 125 -3.00 6.24 15.08
C ARG A 125 -2.02 5.22 15.63
N ARG A 126 -1.12 5.66 16.51
CA ARG A 126 -0.13 4.79 17.20
C ARG A 126 -0.69 4.15 18.46
N GLN A 127 -1.74 4.73 19.02
CA GLN A 127 -2.39 4.26 20.24
C GLN A 127 -3.90 4.39 20.12
N PRO A 128 -4.67 3.48 20.75
CA PRO A 128 -6.10 3.64 20.97
C PRO A 128 -6.40 5.00 21.61
N CYS A 129 -7.48 5.63 21.19
CA CYS A 129 -7.98 6.84 21.84
C CYS A 129 -8.53 6.53 23.24
N SER A 130 -8.69 7.56 24.08
CA SER A 130 -9.23 7.40 25.44
C SER A 130 -10.64 6.80 25.46
N ASP A 131 -11.43 7.08 24.44
CA ASP A 131 -12.80 6.64 24.19
C ASP A 131 -12.85 5.64 23.02
N CYS A 132 -11.78 4.87 22.79
CA CYS A 132 -11.72 3.97 21.64
C CYS A 132 -12.61 2.75 21.88
N PRO A 133 -13.51 2.40 20.92
CA PRO A 133 -14.42 1.27 21.10
C PRO A 133 -13.70 -0.08 21.19
N TRP A 134 -12.43 -0.14 20.79
CA TRP A 134 -11.59 -1.33 20.97
C TRP A 134 -11.20 -1.59 22.42
N ARG A 135 -11.29 -0.61 23.31
CA ARG A 135 -10.93 -0.77 24.72
C ARG A 135 -12.04 -1.47 25.47
N VAL A 136 -11.68 -2.45 26.30
CA VAL A 136 -12.64 -3.19 27.14
C VAL A 136 -13.30 -2.30 28.20
N ASP A 137 -12.63 -1.21 28.59
CA ASP A 137 -13.11 -0.25 29.59
C ASP A 137 -13.83 0.98 28.98
N ALA A 138 -14.07 1.01 27.67
CA ALA A 138 -14.76 2.11 26.97
C ALA A 138 -15.87 1.58 26.05
N VAL A 139 -16.76 0.79 26.63
CA VAL A 139 -17.96 0.22 25.98
C VAL A 139 -19.13 1.21 26.12
N ASP A 140 -20.12 1.13 25.24
CA ASP A 140 -21.35 1.95 25.20
C ASP A 140 -21.17 3.40 24.74
N GLU A 141 -19.95 3.79 24.37
CA GLU A 141 -19.65 5.12 23.80
C GLU A 141 -20.16 5.29 22.35
N PHE A 142 -20.49 4.19 21.67
CA PHE A 142 -20.92 4.19 20.27
C PHE A 142 -22.15 3.32 20.08
N PRO A 143 -23.09 3.72 19.21
CA PRO A 143 -24.27 2.91 18.94
C PRO A 143 -23.91 1.63 18.18
N ALA A 144 -24.63 0.54 18.47
CA ALA A 144 -24.51 -0.76 17.79
C ALA A 144 -24.54 -0.65 16.25
N GLU A 145 -25.30 0.30 15.71
CA GLU A 145 -25.39 0.60 14.29
C GLU A 145 -24.02 0.95 13.66
N ALA A 146 -23.14 1.65 14.39
CA ALA A 146 -21.80 1.99 13.90
C ALA A 146 -21.01 0.70 13.59
N PHE A 147 -21.07 -0.28 14.48
CA PHE A 147 -20.39 -1.55 14.34
C PHE A 147 -20.98 -2.41 13.23
N ARG A 148 -22.31 -2.35 13.02
CA ARG A 148 -22.94 -2.99 11.85
C ARG A 148 -22.44 -2.36 10.55
N HIS A 149 -22.31 -1.03 10.50
CA HIS A 149 -21.83 -0.31 9.33
C HIS A 149 -20.35 -0.57 9.02
N SER A 150 -19.49 -0.72 10.03
CA SER A 150 -18.06 -0.98 9.82
C SER A 150 -17.71 -2.46 9.64
N ALA A 151 -18.59 -3.43 9.91
CA ALA A 151 -18.22 -4.85 9.97
C ALA A 151 -17.46 -5.38 8.74
N GLY A 152 -17.80 -4.87 7.54
CA GLY A 152 -17.14 -5.26 6.29
C GLY A 152 -15.64 -4.96 6.21
N VAL A 153 -15.09 -4.13 7.10
CA VAL A 153 -13.63 -3.91 7.21
C VAL A 153 -12.91 -5.09 7.87
N ALA A 154 -13.61 -5.89 8.67
CA ALA A 154 -13.09 -7.04 9.40
C ALA A 154 -13.37 -8.38 8.67
N TYR A 155 -13.91 -8.31 7.45
CA TYR A 155 -14.07 -9.49 6.60
C TYR A 155 -12.73 -9.91 6.02
N ASP A 156 -12.62 -11.19 5.70
CA ASP A 156 -11.42 -11.73 5.07
C ASP A 156 -11.11 -11.03 3.74
N MET A 157 -9.84 -10.69 3.55
CA MET A 157 -9.33 -10.03 2.35
C MET A 157 -9.98 -8.67 2.02
N SER A 158 -10.66 -8.05 2.99
CA SER A 158 -11.24 -6.72 2.79
C SER A 158 -10.17 -5.70 2.42
N GLN A 159 -10.46 -4.89 1.40
CA GLN A 159 -9.61 -3.74 1.01
C GLN A 159 -10.06 -2.44 1.69
N HIS A 160 -11.14 -2.50 2.47
CA HIS A 160 -11.71 -1.36 3.15
C HIS A 160 -11.11 -1.24 4.55
N THR A 161 -10.77 -0.03 4.94
CA THR A 161 -10.39 0.31 6.32
C THR A 161 -11.37 1.35 6.86
N PHE A 162 -11.43 1.53 8.17
CA PHE A 162 -12.16 2.65 8.76
C PHE A 162 -11.21 3.67 9.37
N ALA A 163 -11.62 4.93 9.28
CA ALA A 163 -10.95 6.00 9.99
C ALA A 163 -11.20 5.88 11.50
N CYS A 164 -10.19 6.21 12.30
CA CYS A 164 -10.35 6.49 13.72
C CYS A 164 -11.42 7.56 13.91
N HIS A 165 -12.32 7.34 14.87
CA HIS A 165 -13.46 8.20 15.15
C HIS A 165 -13.05 9.64 15.46
N GLN A 166 -11.88 9.85 16.10
CA GLN A 166 -11.35 11.18 16.40
C GLN A 166 -10.67 11.89 15.22
N SER A 167 -10.45 11.21 14.09
CA SER A 167 -9.69 11.78 12.95
C SER A 167 -10.57 12.53 11.95
N GLY A 168 -11.88 12.25 11.96
CA GLY A 168 -12.86 12.85 11.06
C GLY A 168 -12.62 12.55 9.57
N GLN A 169 -13.44 13.17 8.71
CA GLN A 169 -13.46 12.88 7.26
C GLN A 169 -12.36 13.59 6.46
N LYS A 170 -11.85 14.74 6.93
CA LYS A 170 -10.90 15.57 6.15
C LYS A 170 -9.50 14.97 6.09
N ARG A 171 -9.07 14.31 7.16
CA ARG A 171 -7.76 13.67 7.29
C ARG A 171 -7.92 12.34 8.03
N PRO A 172 -8.61 11.35 7.41
CA PRO A 172 -8.87 10.09 8.07
C PRO A 172 -7.55 9.38 8.36
N ALA A 173 -7.38 8.98 9.62
CA ALA A 173 -6.26 8.14 10.03
C ALA A 173 -6.80 6.74 10.36
N VAL A 174 -6.08 5.68 9.97
CA VAL A 174 -6.50 4.31 10.33
C VAL A 174 -6.42 4.11 11.84
N CYS A 175 -7.41 3.42 12.41
CA CYS A 175 -7.53 3.19 13.85
C CYS A 175 -6.42 2.26 14.39
N ALA A 176 -5.80 2.64 15.52
CA ALA A 176 -4.78 1.82 16.19
C ALA A 176 -5.33 0.48 16.68
N GLY A 177 -6.49 0.48 17.36
CA GLY A 177 -7.13 -0.74 17.84
C GLY A 177 -7.47 -1.71 16.70
N PHE A 178 -7.88 -1.18 15.55
CA PHE A 178 -8.08 -1.99 14.36
C PHE A 178 -6.78 -2.62 13.86
N LEU A 179 -5.70 -1.84 13.75
CA LEU A 179 -4.40 -2.39 13.33
C LEU A 179 -3.90 -3.48 14.29
N LEU A 180 -4.16 -3.35 15.59
CA LEU A 180 -3.72 -4.29 16.63
C LEU A 180 -4.57 -5.57 16.74
N ARG A 181 -5.89 -5.47 16.52
CA ARG A 181 -6.84 -6.56 16.84
C ARG A 181 -7.79 -6.94 15.71
N GLY A 182 -8.18 -6.01 14.84
CA GLY A 182 -9.16 -6.28 13.77
C GLY A 182 -8.57 -6.44 12.37
N GLY A 183 -7.29 -6.09 12.18
CA GLY A 183 -6.70 -5.87 10.86
C GLY A 183 -5.97 -7.07 10.27
N ALA A 184 -5.74 -8.14 11.04
CA ALA A 184 -4.88 -9.25 10.63
C ALA A 184 -5.31 -9.91 9.30
N HIS A 185 -6.62 -10.04 9.08
CA HIS A 185 -7.21 -10.64 7.87
C HIS A 185 -7.57 -9.63 6.78
N ASN A 186 -7.34 -8.33 7.03
CA ASN A 186 -7.64 -7.28 6.08
C ASN A 186 -6.50 -7.13 5.06
N LEU A 187 -6.82 -7.19 3.75
CA LEU A 187 -5.82 -7.10 2.68
C LEU A 187 -5.11 -5.76 2.67
N ALA A 188 -5.84 -4.65 2.89
CA ALA A 188 -5.24 -3.32 2.91
C ALA A 188 -4.27 -3.14 4.09
N VAL A 189 -4.57 -3.72 5.26
CA VAL A 189 -3.67 -3.73 6.42
C VAL A 189 -2.40 -4.52 6.13
N ARG A 190 -2.52 -5.74 5.60
CA ARG A 190 -1.37 -6.60 5.26
C ARG A 190 -0.45 -5.96 4.23
N LEU A 191 -1.02 -5.40 3.17
CA LEU A 191 -0.25 -4.65 2.17
C LEU A 191 0.37 -3.38 2.77
N GLY A 192 -0.34 -2.73 3.71
CA GLY A 192 0.15 -1.55 4.42
C GLY A 192 1.41 -1.83 5.24
N TYR A 193 1.46 -2.92 6.01
CA TYR A 193 2.68 -3.33 6.72
C TYR A 193 3.79 -3.73 5.75
N ARG A 194 3.48 -4.56 4.75
CA ARG A 194 4.49 -5.03 3.77
C ARG A 194 5.12 -3.90 2.95
N SER A 195 4.36 -2.84 2.68
CA SER A 195 4.84 -1.65 1.96
C SER A 195 5.49 -0.60 2.87
N GLY A 196 5.51 -0.81 4.19
CA GLY A 196 6.00 0.16 5.16
C GLY A 196 5.08 1.38 5.35
N ARG A 197 3.82 1.30 4.90
CA ARG A 197 2.79 2.32 5.18
C ARG A 197 2.40 2.31 6.67
N PHE A 198 2.30 1.13 7.26
CA PHE A 198 2.11 0.94 8.70
C PHE A 198 3.42 0.46 9.30
N GLY A 199 3.86 1.13 10.37
CA GLY A 199 5.05 0.75 11.11
C GLY A 199 4.72 -0.17 12.29
N ASP A 200 5.78 -0.77 12.85
CA ASP A 200 5.70 -1.61 14.05
C ASP A 200 5.66 -0.78 15.35
N ASP A 201 5.25 0.49 15.26
CA ASP A 201 5.21 1.49 16.33
C ASP A 201 3.81 1.70 16.92
N VAL A 202 2.86 0.81 16.60
CA VAL A 202 1.51 0.81 17.16
C VAL A 202 1.50 0.00 18.45
N THR A 203 1.02 0.59 19.54
CA THR A 203 0.95 -0.03 20.87
C THR A 203 -0.46 0.09 21.43
N ASP A 204 -0.87 -0.82 22.30
CA ASP A 204 -2.14 -0.68 23.04
C ASP A 204 -2.13 0.51 24.01
N GLY A 205 -0.96 0.98 24.45
CA GLY A 205 -0.84 2.06 25.43
C GLY A 205 -1.11 1.60 26.87
N GLY A 206 -0.99 0.29 27.14
CA GLY A 206 -1.21 -0.31 28.46
C GLY A 206 -2.68 -0.54 28.81
N VAL A 207 -3.60 -0.39 27.85
CA VAL A 207 -5.04 -0.67 28.04
C VAL A 207 -5.42 -2.01 27.41
N GLU A 208 -6.37 -2.69 28.04
CA GLU A 208 -6.90 -3.95 27.52
C GLU A 208 -7.82 -3.68 26.32
N LEU A 209 -7.63 -4.47 25.24
CA LEU A 209 -8.40 -4.37 24.01
C LEU A 209 -9.20 -5.64 23.78
N HIS A 210 -10.39 -5.51 23.19
CA HIS A 210 -11.18 -6.65 22.72
C HIS A 210 -10.36 -7.53 21.77
N GLU A 211 -10.54 -8.85 21.90
CA GLU A 211 -9.74 -9.86 21.17
C GLU A 211 -10.00 -9.84 19.66
N SER A 212 -11.25 -9.57 19.25
CA SER A 212 -11.65 -9.52 17.84
C SER A 212 -12.65 -8.40 17.57
N TYR A 213 -12.89 -8.13 16.28
CA TYR A 213 -13.94 -7.20 15.87
C TYR A 213 -15.32 -7.65 16.34
N ARG A 214 -15.59 -8.97 16.30
CA ARG A 214 -16.86 -9.54 16.76
C ARG A 214 -17.05 -9.30 18.25
N ALA A 215 -16.03 -9.58 19.06
CA ALA A 215 -16.06 -9.35 20.51
C ALA A 215 -16.33 -7.88 20.84
N MET A 216 -15.66 -6.96 20.14
CA MET A 216 -15.89 -5.51 20.28
C MET A 216 -17.33 -5.12 19.91
N ALA A 217 -17.84 -5.59 18.77
CA ALA A 217 -19.17 -5.26 18.29
C ALA A 217 -20.27 -5.77 19.24
N ILE A 218 -20.13 -6.99 19.75
CA ILE A 218 -21.07 -7.58 20.71
C ILE A 218 -21.05 -6.81 22.03
N ALA A 219 -19.86 -6.47 22.54
CA ALA A 219 -19.73 -5.68 23.76
C ALA A 219 -20.47 -4.34 23.64
N ASN A 220 -20.42 -3.70 22.46
CA ASN A 220 -21.11 -2.44 22.18
C ASN A 220 -22.56 -2.62 21.65
N GLY A 221 -23.20 -3.76 21.97
CA GLY A 221 -24.63 -3.94 21.78
C GLY A 221 -25.09 -4.47 20.41
N VAL A 222 -24.18 -4.96 19.56
CA VAL A 222 -24.60 -5.74 18.37
C VAL A 222 -25.05 -7.13 18.81
N ASP A 223 -26.20 -7.57 18.29
CA ASP A 223 -26.69 -8.93 18.57
C ASP A 223 -25.66 -9.99 18.11
N PRO A 224 -25.26 -10.95 18.95
CA PRO A 224 -24.30 -11.99 18.56
C PRO A 224 -24.71 -12.81 17.33
N SER A 225 -26.02 -12.93 17.08
CA SER A 225 -26.60 -13.62 15.93
C SER A 225 -26.81 -12.71 14.71
N ASP A 226 -26.40 -11.44 14.79
CA ASP A 226 -26.51 -10.50 13.68
C ASP A 226 -25.75 -11.03 12.45
N PRO A 227 -26.42 -11.21 11.31
CA PRO A 227 -25.80 -11.79 10.12
C PRO A 227 -24.61 -10.96 9.61
N VAL A 228 -24.52 -9.68 9.97
CA VAL A 228 -23.37 -8.83 9.59
C VAL A 228 -22.06 -9.27 10.26
N LEU A 229 -22.15 -9.97 11.40
CA LEU A 229 -20.96 -10.49 12.10
C LEU A 229 -20.52 -11.83 11.53
N ALA A 230 -21.39 -12.58 10.85
CA ALA A 230 -21.05 -13.92 10.36
C ALA A 230 -19.76 -13.98 9.51
N PRO A 231 -19.45 -13.01 8.62
CA PRO A 231 -18.24 -13.03 7.81
C PRO A 231 -17.00 -12.45 8.51
N CYS A 232 -17.14 -11.87 9.71
CA CYS A 232 -15.99 -11.36 10.48
C CYS A 232 -15.07 -12.50 10.90
N ARG A 233 -13.76 -12.28 10.74
CA ARG A 233 -12.73 -13.18 11.28
C ARG A 233 -12.42 -12.78 12.72
N ASP A 234 -12.16 -13.79 13.55
CA ASP A 234 -11.64 -13.66 14.90
C ASP A 234 -10.14 -13.93 14.92
#